data_AF-A0A3R6ETQ4-F1
#
_entry.id   AF-A0A3R6ETQ4-F1
#
_cell.length_a   1.000
_cell.length_b   1.000
_cell.length_c   1.000
_cell.angle_alpha   90.00
_cell.angle_beta   90.00
_cell.angle_gamma   90.00
#
_symmetry.space_group_name_H-M   'P 1'
#
loop_
_entity.id
_entity.type
_entity.pdbx_description
1 polymer ?
#
loop_
_entity_poly.entity_id
_entity_poly.type
_entity_poly.pdbx_seq_one_letter_code
_entity_poly.pdbx_strand_id
1 'polypeptide(L)'
;MIQLNNSGVLYEDSTHQYFYDGRELSGITGMLHQYVFPNMYSNVSEEVLKKAAEKGTIIHEQVELFASLGIEPASESVKDFVAYIKKNGYEIIGSEYVLRIGEDHASAIDLVMHKDDAPDDEVEIWDIKGTYSVNKEYVRWQNSMYKFGFETLNPHLKVTRICCMWLRDDEKRGTICKLIPLGKPRPASDVKELFRCEKEGRLYNDDTKTPYYIIDNEIALMDVQERIAKLQEQEKELKAAIFDGMSNDNLTSYKTSIYTYSLKSASERVTLDTKAFDADDEEAYNHLLKKYKKVTKVKPSLTLKRVG
;
A
#
# COMPACT_ATOMS: atom_id res chain seq x y z
N MET A 1 4.01 12.73 -26.46
CA MET A 1 4.44 11.31 -26.35
C MET A 1 4.58 11.01 -24.86
N ILE A 2 3.76 10.07 -24.37
CA ILE A 2 3.70 9.72 -22.96
C ILE A 2 4.97 8.95 -22.59
N GLN A 3 5.64 9.36 -21.51
CA GLN A 3 6.86 8.71 -21.02
C GLN A 3 6.58 8.02 -19.68
N LEU A 4 6.91 6.73 -19.60
CA LEU A 4 6.85 5.93 -18.38
C LEU A 4 8.21 5.93 -17.66
N ASN A 5 8.19 6.06 -16.34
CA ASN A 5 9.37 6.01 -15.49
C ASN A 5 9.85 4.56 -15.31
N ASN A 6 11.15 4.34 -15.26
CA ASN A 6 11.68 3.01 -14.94
C ASN A 6 11.50 2.72 -13.43
N SER A 7 10.92 1.58 -13.08
CA SER A 7 10.70 1.17 -11.69
C SER A 7 11.98 0.75 -10.96
N GLY A 8 13.04 0.40 -11.71
CA GLY A 8 14.27 -0.19 -11.20
C GLY A 8 14.11 -1.66 -10.75
N VAL A 9 12.94 -2.26 -10.97
CA VAL A 9 12.70 -3.68 -10.65
C VAL A 9 13.27 -4.53 -11.78
N LEU A 10 14.10 -5.50 -11.41
CA LEU A 10 14.54 -6.57 -12.29
C LEU A 10 13.51 -7.69 -12.25
N TYR A 11 13.01 -8.09 -13.42
CA TYR A 11 12.18 -9.28 -13.58
C TYR A 11 13.01 -10.39 -14.22
N GLU A 12 13.09 -11.54 -13.56
CA GLU A 12 13.73 -12.74 -14.07
C GLU A 12 12.65 -13.66 -14.65
N ASP A 13 12.49 -13.60 -15.97
CA ASP A 13 11.46 -14.34 -16.70
C ASP A 13 11.57 -15.86 -16.48
N SER A 14 12.79 -16.40 -16.46
CA SER A 14 13.03 -17.84 -16.33
C SER A 14 12.50 -18.44 -15.01
N THR A 15 12.46 -17.64 -13.93
CA THR A 15 11.98 -18.07 -12.61
C THR A 15 10.73 -17.32 -12.14
N HIS A 16 10.25 -16.35 -12.92
CA HIS A 16 9.14 -15.46 -12.59
C HIS A 16 9.34 -14.71 -11.25
N GLN A 17 10.58 -14.27 -10.99
CA GLN A 17 10.95 -13.57 -9.75
C GLN A 17 11.20 -12.09 -9.98
N TYR A 18 10.92 -11.28 -8.96
CA TYR A 18 11.12 -9.83 -8.97
C TYR A 18 12.20 -9.45 -7.97
N PHE A 19 13.12 -8.58 -8.37
CA PHE A 19 14.18 -8.08 -7.49
C PHE A 19 14.28 -6.56 -7.53
N TYR A 20 14.46 -5.95 -6.38
CA TYR A 20 14.69 -4.51 -6.24
C TYR A 20 15.74 -4.26 -5.17
N ASP A 21 16.80 -3.53 -5.53
CA ASP A 21 17.91 -3.20 -4.63
C ASP A 21 18.51 -4.43 -3.91
N GLY A 22 18.69 -5.52 -4.65
CA GLY A 22 19.24 -6.79 -4.14
C GLY A 22 18.28 -7.62 -3.29
N ARG A 23 17.04 -7.16 -3.08
CA ARG A 23 16.00 -7.87 -2.33
C ARG A 23 14.96 -8.47 -3.29
N GLU A 24 14.55 -9.72 -3.03
CA GLU A 24 13.43 -10.35 -3.71
C GLU A 24 12.09 -9.74 -3.26
N LEU A 25 11.22 -9.45 -4.22
CA LEU A 25 9.86 -8.94 -4.01
C LEU A 25 8.83 -10.02 -4.37
N SER A 26 7.72 -10.04 -3.64
CA SER A 26 6.62 -10.97 -3.88
C SER A 26 5.71 -10.50 -5.02
N GLY A 27 5.23 -11.42 -5.85
CA GLY A 27 4.20 -11.13 -6.85
C GLY A 27 2.84 -10.85 -6.21
N ILE A 28 2.06 -9.91 -6.74
CA ILE A 28 0.74 -9.58 -6.17
C ILE A 28 -0.31 -10.68 -6.38
N THR A 29 -0.17 -11.54 -7.40
CA THR A 29 -1.12 -12.62 -7.69
C THR A 29 -1.19 -13.62 -6.54
N GLY A 30 -0.05 -13.98 -5.96
CA GLY A 30 0.01 -14.84 -4.78
C GLY A 30 -0.72 -14.22 -3.59
N MET A 31 -0.50 -12.93 -3.34
CA MET A 31 -1.18 -12.20 -2.28
C MET A 31 -2.71 -12.14 -2.50
N LEU A 32 -3.17 -11.88 -3.72
CA LEU A 32 -4.60 -11.87 -4.04
C LEU A 32 -5.25 -13.24 -3.84
N HIS A 33 -4.59 -14.32 -4.27
CA HIS A 33 -5.10 -15.67 -4.04
C HIS A 33 -5.13 -16.00 -2.55
N GLN A 34 -4.09 -15.66 -1.79
CA GLN A 34 -4.02 -16.03 -0.38
C GLN A 34 -5.00 -15.24 0.50
N TYR A 35 -5.15 -13.94 0.27
CA TYR A 35 -5.85 -13.05 1.20
C TYR A 35 -7.19 -12.51 0.70
N VAL A 36 -7.47 -12.54 -0.61
CA VAL A 36 -8.74 -12.04 -1.17
C VAL A 36 -9.57 -13.18 -1.79
N PHE A 37 -8.94 -14.11 -2.49
CA PHE A 37 -9.62 -15.18 -3.23
C PHE A 37 -9.08 -16.58 -2.93
N PRO A 38 -9.04 -17.04 -1.65
CA PRO A 38 -8.42 -18.31 -1.25
C PRO A 38 -9.01 -19.54 -1.93
N ASN A 39 -10.26 -19.45 -2.41
CA ASN A 39 -10.97 -20.57 -3.00
C ASN A 39 -11.13 -20.47 -4.53
N MET A 40 -10.44 -19.54 -5.21
CA MET A 40 -10.67 -19.26 -6.64
C MET A 40 -10.56 -20.49 -7.54
N TYR A 41 -9.60 -21.36 -7.23
CA TYR A 41 -9.28 -22.54 -8.04
C TYR A 41 -9.43 -23.86 -7.28
N SER A 42 -10.11 -23.87 -6.12
CA SER A 42 -10.20 -25.04 -5.25
C SER A 42 -10.82 -26.27 -5.93
N ASN A 43 -11.61 -26.07 -6.99
CA ASN A 43 -12.32 -27.11 -7.73
C ASN A 43 -11.75 -27.34 -9.15
N VAL A 44 -10.57 -26.81 -9.47
CA VAL A 44 -9.93 -26.96 -10.78
C VAL A 44 -8.68 -27.82 -10.61
N SER A 45 -8.52 -28.84 -11.46
CA SER A 45 -7.31 -29.68 -11.40
C SER A 45 -6.07 -28.89 -11.83
N GLU A 46 -4.93 -29.22 -11.22
CA GLU A 46 -3.64 -28.59 -11.54
C GLU A 46 -3.27 -28.71 -13.02
N GLU A 47 -3.58 -29.85 -13.65
CA GLU A 47 -3.36 -30.06 -15.09
C GLU A 47 -4.14 -29.05 -15.95
N VAL A 48 -5.38 -28.73 -15.57
CA VAL A 48 -6.21 -27.75 -16.28
C VAL A 48 -5.66 -26.34 -16.08
N LEU A 49 -5.21 -26.01 -14.86
CA LEU A 49 -4.58 -24.72 -14.56
C LEU A 49 -3.29 -24.54 -15.36
N LYS A 50 -2.43 -25.56 -15.40
CA LYS A 50 -1.17 -25.53 -16.16
C LYS A 50 -1.42 -25.31 -17.65
N LYS A 51 -2.33 -26.08 -18.25
CA LYS A 51 -2.72 -25.91 -19.67
C LYS A 51 -3.32 -24.53 -19.95
N ALA A 52 -4.08 -23.97 -19.00
CA ALA A 52 -4.63 -22.62 -19.14
C ALA A 52 -3.53 -21.55 -19.04
N ALA A 53 -2.55 -21.74 -18.15
CA ALA A 53 -1.39 -20.85 -18.01
C ALA A 53 -0.53 -20.85 -19.28
N GLU A 54 -0.16 -22.02 -19.80
CA GLU A 54 0.62 -22.16 -21.05
C GLU A 54 -0.06 -21.45 -22.23
N LYS A 55 -1.39 -21.60 -22.38
CA LYS A 55 -2.16 -20.88 -23.40
C LYS A 55 -2.18 -19.38 -23.17
N GLY A 56 -2.28 -18.95 -21.91
CA GLY A 56 -2.22 -17.55 -21.54
C GLY A 56 -0.88 -16.91 -21.90
N THR A 57 0.22 -17.56 -21.54
CA THR A 57 1.59 -17.12 -21.86
C THR A 57 1.76 -16.87 -23.36
N ILE A 58 1.33 -17.79 -24.22
CA ILE A 58 1.42 -17.63 -25.68
C ILE A 58 0.65 -16.40 -26.20
N ILE A 59 -0.48 -16.04 -25.57
CA ILE A 59 -1.26 -14.86 -25.94
C ILE A 59 -0.54 -13.58 -25.48
N HIS A 60 0.00 -13.56 -24.26
CA HIS A 60 0.78 -12.43 -23.74
C HIS A 60 2.03 -12.18 -24.58
N GLU A 61 2.84 -13.21 -24.84
CA GLU A 61 4.05 -13.14 -25.66
C GLU A 61 3.76 -12.53 -27.05
N GLN A 62 2.65 -12.94 -27.69
CA GLN A 62 2.29 -12.40 -29.00
C GLN A 62 1.86 -10.93 -28.94
N VAL A 63 1.14 -10.53 -27.89
CA VAL A 63 0.79 -9.12 -27.69
C VAL A 63 2.05 -8.30 -27.42
N GLU A 64 2.99 -8.81 -26.62
CA GLU A 64 4.25 -8.15 -26.32
C GLU A 64 5.14 -8.01 -27.57
N LEU A 65 5.29 -9.07 -28.37
CA LEU A 65 6.03 -9.03 -29.64
C LEU A 65 5.44 -8.02 -30.63
N PHE A 66 4.11 -7.92 -30.68
CA PHE A 66 3.44 -6.89 -31.47
C PHE A 66 3.71 -5.49 -30.90
N ALA A 67 3.55 -5.30 -29.59
CA ALA A 67 3.72 -4.00 -28.94
C ALA A 67 5.15 -3.46 -29.06
N SER A 68 6.14 -4.32 -28.91
CA SER A 68 7.57 -3.95 -28.89
C SER A 68 8.20 -3.87 -30.27
N LEU A 69 7.85 -4.80 -31.18
CA LEU A 69 8.54 -4.97 -32.47
C LEU A 69 7.61 -4.81 -33.68
N GLY A 70 6.30 -4.67 -33.49
CA GLY A 70 5.32 -4.62 -34.57
C GLY A 70 5.20 -5.95 -35.33
N ILE A 71 5.59 -7.07 -34.71
CA ILE A 71 5.50 -8.39 -35.33
C ILE A 71 4.04 -8.78 -35.50
N GLU A 72 3.70 -9.27 -36.70
CA GLU A 72 2.34 -9.72 -37.01
C GLU A 72 1.97 -10.94 -36.13
N PRO A 73 0.86 -10.89 -35.38
CA PRO A 73 0.45 -12.00 -34.51
C PRO A 73 0.03 -13.24 -35.29
N ALA A 74 0.28 -14.42 -34.74
CA ALA A 74 -0.19 -15.69 -35.30
C ALA A 74 -1.62 -16.02 -34.86
N SER A 75 -1.93 -15.76 -33.58
CA SER A 75 -3.22 -15.99 -32.93
C SER A 75 -4.29 -15.06 -33.48
N GLU A 76 -5.49 -15.62 -33.71
CA GLU A 76 -6.57 -14.86 -34.33
C GLU A 76 -7.14 -13.81 -33.38
N SER A 77 -7.28 -14.13 -32.08
CA SER A 77 -7.70 -13.16 -31.07
C SER A 77 -6.73 -11.99 -30.93
N VAL A 78 -5.43 -12.21 -31.13
CA VAL A 78 -4.43 -11.14 -31.08
C VAL A 78 -4.49 -10.27 -32.35
N LYS A 79 -4.74 -10.83 -33.53
CA LYS A 79 -5.02 -10.03 -34.73
C LYS A 79 -6.27 -9.18 -34.58
N ASP A 80 -7.34 -9.76 -34.04
CA ASP A 80 -8.58 -9.03 -33.72
C ASP A 80 -8.32 -7.90 -32.72
N PHE A 81 -7.46 -8.13 -31.73
CA PHE A 81 -7.01 -7.10 -30.79
C PHE A 81 -6.27 -5.95 -31.49
N VAL A 82 -5.31 -6.26 -32.37
CA VAL A 82 -4.58 -5.24 -33.14
C VAL A 82 -5.54 -4.41 -34.01
N ALA A 83 -6.49 -5.07 -34.68
CA ALA A 83 -7.52 -4.38 -35.45
C ALA A 83 -8.43 -3.53 -34.54
N TYR A 84 -8.77 -4.02 -33.35
CA TYR A 84 -9.59 -3.33 -32.37
C TYR A 84 -8.93 -2.04 -31.89
N ILE A 85 -7.66 -2.06 -31.45
CA ILE A 85 -7.00 -0.85 -30.93
C ILE A 85 -6.82 0.20 -32.04
N LYS A 86 -6.44 -0.21 -33.26
CA LYS A 86 -6.34 0.69 -34.41
C LYS A 86 -7.67 1.34 -34.76
N LYS A 87 -8.75 0.55 -34.81
CA LYS A 87 -10.10 1.04 -35.14
C LYS A 87 -10.64 2.01 -34.10
N ASN A 88 -10.29 1.83 -32.83
CA ASN A 88 -10.83 2.62 -31.73
C ASN A 88 -9.88 3.75 -31.25
N GLY A 89 -8.75 3.96 -31.93
CA GLY A 89 -7.80 5.03 -31.61
C GLY A 89 -7.11 4.82 -30.27
N TYR A 90 -6.54 3.63 -30.06
CA TYR A 90 -5.70 3.34 -28.89
C TYR A 90 -4.24 3.09 -29.30
N GLU A 91 -3.34 3.66 -28.51
CA GLU A 91 -1.90 3.47 -28.56
C GLU A 91 -1.45 2.64 -27.35
N ILE A 92 -0.52 1.70 -27.56
CA ILE A 92 0.15 0.97 -26.49
C ILE A 92 1.32 1.82 -26.01
N ILE A 93 1.24 2.33 -24.79
CA ILE A 93 2.29 3.14 -24.15
C ILE A 93 3.32 2.25 -23.44
N GLY A 94 2.90 1.10 -22.94
CA GLY A 94 3.77 0.11 -22.33
C GLY A 94 3.13 -1.27 -22.35
N SER A 95 3.96 -2.29 -22.50
CA SER A 95 3.58 -3.71 -22.39
C SER A 95 4.49 -4.40 -21.40
N GLU A 96 3.96 -5.37 -20.64
CA GLU A 96 4.70 -6.09 -19.59
C GLU A 96 5.48 -5.12 -18.67
N TYR A 97 4.82 -4.02 -18.32
CA TYR A 97 5.45 -2.89 -17.62
C TYR A 97 5.64 -3.21 -16.14
N VAL A 98 6.86 -3.62 -15.79
CA VAL A 98 7.25 -4.05 -14.44
C VAL A 98 7.36 -2.88 -13.48
N LEU A 99 6.70 -2.99 -12.33
CA LEU A 99 6.73 -1.98 -11.28
C LEU A 99 6.56 -2.52 -9.87
N ARG A 100 7.00 -1.73 -8.89
CA ARG A 100 6.76 -1.99 -7.46
C ARG A 100 5.35 -1.58 -7.06
N ILE A 101 4.73 -2.40 -6.23
CA ILE A 101 3.40 -2.19 -5.69
C ILE A 101 3.52 -2.22 -4.17
N GLY A 102 3.72 -1.04 -3.57
CA GLY A 102 4.08 -0.96 -2.15
C GLY A 102 5.58 -1.22 -1.93
N GLU A 103 5.92 -1.71 -0.74
CA GLU A 103 7.31 -1.90 -0.30
C GLU A 103 7.85 -3.28 -0.68
N ASP A 104 7.02 -4.31 -0.54
CA ASP A 104 7.45 -5.72 -0.55
C ASP A 104 6.99 -6.49 -1.80
N HIS A 105 6.25 -5.83 -2.72
CA HIS A 105 5.66 -6.49 -3.89
C HIS A 105 6.00 -5.80 -5.21
N ALA A 106 5.92 -6.59 -6.27
CA ALA A 106 6.01 -6.12 -7.65
C ALA A 106 5.07 -6.91 -8.56
N SER A 107 4.84 -6.38 -9.77
CA SER A 107 4.14 -7.07 -10.85
C SER A 107 4.45 -6.40 -12.19
N ALA A 108 4.16 -7.10 -13.28
CA ALA A 108 4.06 -6.51 -14.60
C ALA A 108 2.60 -6.10 -14.91
N ILE A 109 2.41 -4.89 -15.45
CA ILE A 109 1.16 -4.50 -16.09
C ILE A 109 1.19 -5.00 -17.53
N ASP A 110 0.24 -5.83 -17.92
CA ASP A 110 0.18 -6.37 -19.29
C ASP A 110 0.17 -5.25 -20.34
N LEU A 111 -0.71 -4.25 -20.19
CA LEU A 111 -0.84 -3.13 -21.11
C LEU A 111 -1.19 -1.80 -20.40
N VAL A 112 -0.40 -0.78 -20.72
CA VAL A 112 -0.70 0.64 -20.46
C VAL A 112 -1.13 1.26 -21.78
N MET A 113 -2.36 1.75 -21.84
CA MET A 113 -2.98 2.24 -23.07
C MET A 113 -3.26 3.74 -22.98
N HIS A 114 -3.13 4.44 -24.10
CA HIS A 114 -3.60 5.80 -24.26
C HIS A 114 -4.62 5.85 -25.40
N LYS A 115 -5.59 6.74 -25.28
CA LYS A 115 -6.64 6.92 -26.30
C LYS A 115 -6.37 8.25 -27.01
N ASP A 116 -6.40 8.25 -28.33
CA ASP A 116 -5.98 9.40 -29.16
C ASP A 116 -6.70 10.72 -28.83
N ASP A 117 -7.92 10.65 -28.29
CA ASP A 117 -8.75 11.80 -27.91
C ASP A 117 -8.69 12.14 -26.41
N ALA A 118 -7.87 11.44 -25.63
CA ALA A 118 -7.66 11.69 -24.21
C ALA A 118 -6.50 12.69 -23.97
N PRO A 119 -6.49 13.40 -22.84
CA PRO A 119 -5.33 14.20 -22.42
C PRO A 119 -4.04 13.37 -22.30
N ASP A 120 -2.89 13.97 -22.63
CA ASP A 120 -1.56 13.34 -22.56
C ASP A 120 -1.17 12.84 -21.15
N ASP A 121 -1.84 13.31 -20.10
CA ASP A 121 -1.65 12.88 -18.71
C ASP A 121 -2.64 11.78 -18.28
N GLU A 122 -3.45 11.24 -19.19
CA GLU A 122 -4.43 10.19 -18.93
C GLU A 122 -4.11 8.89 -19.68
N VAL A 123 -4.13 7.79 -18.94
CA VAL A 123 -3.91 6.43 -19.44
C VAL A 123 -4.94 5.45 -18.90
N GLU A 124 -5.01 4.28 -19.50
CA GLU A 124 -5.79 3.14 -19.04
C GLU A 124 -4.90 1.92 -18.77
N ILE A 125 -5.31 1.06 -17.85
CA ILE A 125 -4.64 -0.21 -17.56
C ILE A 125 -5.52 -1.36 -18.03
N TRP A 126 -5.00 -2.15 -18.96
CA TRP A 126 -5.68 -3.32 -19.52
C TRP A 126 -4.94 -4.58 -19.10
N ASP A 127 -5.69 -5.52 -18.53
CA ASP A 127 -5.17 -6.83 -18.12
C ASP A 127 -5.73 -7.90 -19.05
N ILE A 128 -4.84 -8.66 -19.67
CA ILE A 128 -5.11 -9.68 -20.65
C ILE A 128 -5.52 -10.95 -19.90
N LYS A 129 -6.62 -11.55 -20.35
CA LYS A 129 -7.05 -12.86 -19.85
C LYS A 129 -7.38 -13.76 -21.02
N GLY A 130 -6.72 -14.92 -21.08
CA GLY A 130 -7.04 -16.03 -21.98
C GLY A 130 -7.95 -17.10 -21.39
N THR A 131 -8.54 -16.83 -20.23
CA THR A 131 -9.27 -17.83 -19.45
C THR A 131 -10.60 -18.22 -20.09
N TYR A 132 -11.13 -19.38 -19.65
CA TYR A 132 -12.43 -19.86 -20.10
C TYR A 132 -13.58 -18.91 -19.74
N SER A 133 -13.49 -18.29 -18.56
CA SER A 133 -14.39 -17.25 -18.07
C SER A 133 -13.57 -16.21 -17.30
N VAL A 134 -14.00 -14.95 -17.39
CA VAL A 134 -13.33 -13.84 -16.71
C VAL A 134 -13.93 -13.64 -15.32
N ASN A 135 -13.11 -13.75 -14.27
CA ASN A 135 -13.48 -13.32 -12.93
C ASN A 135 -13.23 -11.80 -12.79
N LYS A 136 -14.26 -11.00 -13.06
CA LYS A 136 -14.14 -9.53 -13.10
C LYS A 136 -13.66 -8.92 -11.78
N GLU A 137 -14.08 -9.46 -10.63
CA GLU A 137 -13.69 -8.87 -9.34
C GLU A 137 -12.22 -9.14 -9.02
N TYR A 138 -11.69 -10.30 -9.42
CA TYR A 138 -10.25 -10.58 -9.33
C TYR A 138 -9.43 -9.66 -10.22
N VAL A 139 -9.81 -9.54 -11.49
CA VAL A 139 -9.09 -8.64 -12.41
C VAL A 139 -9.21 -7.19 -11.95
N ARG A 140 -10.36 -6.79 -11.40
CA ARG A 140 -10.54 -5.45 -10.82
C ARG A 140 -9.59 -5.21 -9.65
N TRP A 141 -9.40 -6.18 -8.76
CA TRP A 141 -8.41 -6.09 -7.69
C TRP A 141 -6.98 -5.96 -8.23
N GLN A 142 -6.60 -6.85 -9.15
CA GLN A 142 -5.30 -6.85 -9.82
C GLN A 142 -5.01 -5.47 -10.46
N ASN A 143 -5.93 -4.95 -11.28
CA ASN A 143 -5.74 -3.64 -11.93
C ASN A 143 -5.80 -2.46 -10.95
N SER A 144 -6.48 -2.60 -9.81
CA SER A 144 -6.47 -1.56 -8.76
C SER A 144 -5.12 -1.48 -8.07
N MET A 145 -4.47 -2.62 -7.87
CA MET A 145 -3.09 -2.69 -7.38
C MET A 145 -2.09 -2.14 -8.40
N TYR A 146 -2.28 -2.48 -9.68
CA TYR A 146 -1.50 -1.90 -10.78
C TYR A 146 -1.63 -0.38 -10.83
N LYS A 147 -2.85 0.15 -10.74
CA LYS A 147 -3.10 1.60 -10.66
C LYS A 147 -2.35 2.23 -9.49
N PHE A 148 -2.41 1.63 -8.29
CA PHE A 148 -1.73 2.13 -7.11
C PHE A 148 -0.21 2.24 -7.32
N GLY A 149 0.44 1.18 -7.81
CA GLY A 149 1.87 1.21 -8.10
C GLY A 149 2.22 2.13 -9.27
N PHE A 150 1.42 2.13 -10.33
CA PHE A 150 1.64 2.94 -11.52
C PHE A 150 1.62 4.44 -11.21
N GLU A 151 0.60 4.94 -10.51
CA GLU A 151 0.49 6.37 -10.16
C GLU A 151 1.51 6.79 -9.09
N THR A 152 2.00 5.83 -8.30
CA THR A 152 3.14 6.08 -7.38
C THR A 152 4.44 6.28 -8.17
N LEU A 153 4.67 5.46 -9.20
CA LEU A 153 5.86 5.52 -10.03
C LEU A 153 5.81 6.67 -11.07
N ASN A 154 4.62 6.97 -11.59
CA ASN A 154 4.36 7.99 -12.60
C ASN A 154 3.38 9.03 -12.05
N PRO A 155 3.81 9.90 -11.11
CA PRO A 155 2.92 10.89 -10.47
C PRO A 155 2.39 11.94 -11.45
N HIS A 156 2.96 12.04 -12.65
CA HIS A 156 2.52 12.91 -13.74
C HIS A 156 1.44 12.28 -14.63
N LEU A 157 1.09 11.00 -14.43
CA LEU A 157 0.08 10.28 -15.20
C LEU A 157 -1.05 9.80 -14.30
N LYS A 158 -2.25 9.77 -14.86
CA LYS A 158 -3.47 9.35 -14.18
C LYS A 158 -4.10 8.17 -14.90
N VAL A 159 -4.37 7.10 -14.16
CA VAL A 159 -5.14 5.95 -14.65
C VAL A 159 -6.62 6.27 -14.54
N THR A 160 -7.29 6.49 -15.66
CA THR A 160 -8.71 6.87 -15.70
C THR A 160 -9.64 5.67 -15.83
N ARG A 161 -9.17 4.59 -16.44
CA ARG A 161 -9.95 3.36 -16.63
C ARG A 161 -9.11 2.10 -16.41
N ILE A 162 -9.76 1.07 -15.87
CA ILE A 162 -9.22 -0.28 -15.76
C ILE A 162 -10.12 -1.24 -16.53
N CYS A 163 -9.51 -2.12 -17.34
CA CYS A 163 -10.23 -3.06 -18.19
C CYS A 163 -9.59 -4.45 -18.18
N CYS A 164 -10.40 -5.46 -18.45
CA CYS A 164 -9.92 -6.77 -18.88
C CYS A 164 -9.99 -6.84 -20.41
N MET A 165 -8.89 -7.20 -21.06
CA MET A 165 -8.85 -7.56 -22.47
C MET A 165 -8.96 -9.08 -22.59
N TRP A 166 -10.16 -9.57 -22.92
CA TRP A 166 -10.41 -11.01 -23.04
C TRP A 166 -10.02 -11.48 -24.45
N LEU A 167 -8.89 -12.17 -24.55
CA LEU A 167 -8.33 -12.71 -25.79
C LEU A 167 -8.26 -14.23 -25.71
N ARG A 168 -9.04 -14.94 -26.52
CA ARG A 168 -9.03 -16.39 -26.49
C ARG A 168 -9.32 -16.97 -27.86
N ASP A 169 -8.49 -17.94 -28.25
CA ASP A 169 -8.76 -18.82 -29.39
C ASP A 169 -9.31 -20.15 -28.89
N ASP A 170 -10.43 -20.59 -29.47
CA ASP A 170 -11.02 -21.91 -29.19
C ASP A 170 -11.56 -22.53 -30.48
N GLU A 171 -11.08 -23.72 -30.83
CA GLU A 171 -11.49 -24.40 -32.07
C GLU A 171 -12.99 -24.68 -32.15
N LYS A 172 -13.65 -24.90 -31.00
CA LYS A 172 -15.06 -25.29 -30.95
C LYS A 172 -16.00 -24.11 -30.77
N ARG A 173 -15.54 -23.06 -30.08
CA ARG A 173 -16.37 -21.91 -29.68
C ARG A 173 -16.01 -20.62 -30.39
N GLY A 174 -14.97 -20.65 -31.22
CA GLY A 174 -14.47 -19.52 -31.96
C GLY A 174 -13.55 -18.62 -31.14
N THR A 175 -13.13 -17.56 -31.81
CA THR A 175 -12.23 -16.53 -31.29
C THR A 175 -12.99 -15.49 -30.47
N ILE A 176 -12.40 -15.04 -29.37
CA ILE A 176 -12.90 -13.96 -28.52
C ILE A 176 -11.85 -12.86 -28.50
N CYS A 177 -12.27 -11.65 -28.86
CA CYS A 177 -11.57 -10.39 -28.58
C CYS A 177 -12.59 -9.41 -27.99
N LYS A 178 -12.48 -9.12 -26.69
CA LYS A 178 -13.43 -8.25 -26.00
C LYS A 178 -12.78 -7.42 -24.89
N LEU A 179 -12.89 -6.09 -25.02
CA LEU A 179 -12.62 -5.17 -23.93
C LEU A 179 -13.79 -5.15 -22.93
N ILE A 180 -13.50 -5.46 -21.66
CA ILE A 180 -14.48 -5.51 -20.57
C ILE A 180 -14.10 -4.45 -19.53
N PRO A 181 -14.87 -3.35 -19.42
CA PRO A 181 -14.70 -2.40 -18.32
C PRO A 181 -14.94 -3.07 -16.97
N LEU A 182 -14.05 -2.81 -16.00
CA LEU A 182 -14.12 -3.41 -14.66
C LEU A 182 -14.84 -2.50 -13.64
N GLY A 183 -15.35 -1.35 -14.08
CA GLY A 183 -15.96 -0.35 -13.21
C GLY A 183 -14.92 0.52 -12.50
N LYS A 184 -15.29 1.10 -11.35
CA LYS A 184 -14.38 1.95 -10.57
C LYS A 184 -13.28 1.09 -9.92
N PRO A 185 -11.99 1.45 -10.02
CA PRO A 185 -10.93 0.83 -9.24
C PRO A 185 -11.26 0.84 -7.74
N ARG A 186 -10.73 -0.15 -7.01
CA ARG A 186 -10.69 -0.13 -5.56
C ARG A 186 -9.87 1.11 -5.12
N PRO A 187 -10.28 1.81 -4.05
CA PRO A 187 -9.51 2.94 -3.54
C PRO A 187 -8.13 2.48 -3.04
N ALA A 188 -7.15 3.40 -3.03
CA ALA A 188 -5.80 3.11 -2.51
C ALA A 188 -5.82 2.60 -1.06
N SER A 189 -6.83 2.99 -0.27
CA SER A 189 -7.07 2.49 1.09
C SER A 189 -7.23 0.97 1.14
N ASP A 190 -7.93 0.38 0.17
CA ASP A 190 -8.18 -1.06 0.12
C ASP A 190 -6.88 -1.81 -0.22
N VAL A 191 -6.02 -1.24 -1.07
CA VAL A 191 -4.69 -1.79 -1.38
C VAL A 191 -3.78 -1.74 -0.15
N LYS A 192 -3.76 -0.60 0.56
CA LYS A 192 -2.99 -0.46 1.81
C LYS A 192 -3.48 -1.42 2.90
N GLU A 193 -4.80 -1.58 3.04
CA GLU A 193 -5.39 -2.56 3.95
C GLU A 193 -4.98 -3.99 3.58
N LEU A 194 -4.91 -4.32 2.28
CA LEU A 194 -4.47 -5.64 1.84
C LEU A 194 -3.02 -5.95 2.26
N PHE A 195 -2.11 -4.97 2.18
CA PHE A 195 -0.75 -5.14 2.73
C PHE A 195 -0.75 -5.39 4.25
N ARG A 196 -1.68 -4.77 4.99
CA ARG A 196 -1.84 -5.06 6.43
C ARG A 196 -2.38 -6.46 6.67
N CYS A 197 -3.39 -6.88 5.91
CA CYS A 197 -3.93 -8.24 5.96
C CYS A 197 -2.83 -9.29 5.79
N GLU A 198 -1.90 -9.07 4.86
CA GLU A 198 -0.74 -9.95 4.66
C GLU A 198 0.18 -9.98 5.88
N LYS A 199 0.61 -8.80 6.38
CA LYS A 199 1.46 -8.69 7.57
C LYS A 199 0.82 -9.29 8.83
N GLU A 200 -0.51 -9.18 8.95
CA GLU A 200 -1.31 -9.70 10.07
C GLU A 200 -1.75 -11.17 9.85
N GLY A 201 -1.50 -11.75 8.66
CA GLY A 201 -1.88 -13.13 8.36
C GLY A 201 -3.38 -13.40 8.30
N ARG A 202 -4.20 -12.41 7.91
CA ARG A 202 -5.68 -12.53 7.86
C ARG A 202 -6.25 -12.25 6.49
N LEU A 203 -7.45 -12.76 6.22
CA LEU A 203 -8.16 -12.46 4.98
C LEU A 203 -8.63 -11.00 4.92
N TYR A 204 -8.65 -10.44 3.72
CA TYR A 204 -9.29 -9.17 3.44
C TYR A 204 -10.80 -9.31 3.57
N ASN A 205 -11.43 -8.38 4.29
CA ASN A 205 -12.88 -8.30 4.43
C ASN A 205 -13.32 -6.83 4.46
N ASP A 206 -14.26 -6.49 3.58
CA ASP A 206 -14.78 -5.12 3.45
C ASP A 206 -15.51 -4.64 4.72
N ASP A 207 -16.09 -5.54 5.51
CA ASP A 207 -16.83 -5.19 6.73
C ASP A 207 -15.92 -4.90 7.93
N THR A 208 -14.69 -5.40 7.91
CA THR A 208 -13.74 -5.31 9.04
C THR A 208 -12.48 -4.52 8.69
N LYS A 209 -12.45 -3.84 7.54
CA LYS A 209 -11.27 -3.11 7.11
C LYS A 209 -10.96 -1.94 8.04
N THR A 210 -9.67 -1.69 8.24
CA THR A 210 -9.24 -0.56 9.05
C THR A 210 -9.76 0.75 8.45
N PRO A 211 -10.34 1.66 9.26
CA PRO A 211 -10.78 2.95 8.78
C PRO A 211 -9.67 3.70 8.04
N TYR A 212 -9.99 4.27 6.89
CA TYR A 212 -9.02 4.92 6.01
C TYR A 212 -8.18 6.00 6.70
N TYR A 213 -8.82 6.83 7.54
CA TYR A 213 -8.11 7.88 8.27
C TYR A 213 -7.09 7.32 9.27
N ILE A 214 -7.23 6.07 9.72
CA ILE A 214 -6.22 5.41 10.55
C ILE A 214 -5.05 4.99 9.66
N ILE A 215 -5.33 4.28 8.56
CA ILE A 215 -4.30 3.81 7.61
C ILE A 215 -3.40 4.96 7.13
N ASP A 216 -4.00 6.08 6.74
CA ASP A 216 -3.25 7.22 6.18
C ASP A 216 -2.40 7.96 7.21
N ASN A 217 -2.78 7.93 8.50
CA ASN A 217 -2.06 8.65 9.55
C ASN A 217 -1.09 7.77 10.32
N GLU A 218 -1.28 6.45 10.34
CA GLU A 218 -0.52 5.53 11.20
C GLU A 218 0.98 5.54 10.89
N ILE A 219 1.38 5.46 9.62
CA ILE A 219 2.79 5.50 9.22
C ILE A 219 3.44 6.83 9.60
N ALA A 220 2.78 7.95 9.30
CA ALA A 220 3.29 9.28 9.64
C ALA A 220 3.38 9.47 11.15
N LEU A 221 2.41 8.95 11.90
CA LEU A 221 2.40 8.98 13.36
C LEU A 221 3.56 8.17 13.95
N MET A 222 3.88 7.00 13.39
CA MET A 222 5.01 6.18 13.82
C MET A 222 6.35 6.90 13.63
N ASP A 223 6.59 7.48 12.45
CA ASP A 223 7.82 8.27 12.18
C ASP A 223 7.96 9.46 13.13
N VAL A 224 6.87 10.21 13.35
CA VAL A 224 6.86 11.33 14.31
C VAL A 224 7.17 10.85 15.73
N GLN A 225 6.64 9.70 16.17
CA GLN A 225 6.94 9.15 17.49
C GLN A 225 8.41 8.77 17.65
N GLU A 226 9.04 8.19 16.63
CA GLU A 226 10.46 7.85 16.66
C GLU A 226 11.34 9.09 16.72
N ARG A 227 11.00 10.14 15.96
CA ARG A 227 11.69 11.43 16.00
C ARG A 227 11.56 12.09 17.37
N ILE A 228 10.36 12.07 17.96
CA ILE A 228 10.14 12.59 19.32
C ILE A 228 11.03 11.86 20.33
N ALA A 229 11.13 10.53 20.26
CA ALA A 229 11.99 9.76 21.16
C ALA A 229 13.47 10.17 21.06
N LYS A 230 13.98 10.34 19.84
CA LYS A 230 15.37 10.80 19.60
C LYS A 230 15.60 12.22 20.15
N LEU A 231 14.67 13.14 19.88
CA LEU A 231 14.76 14.52 20.34
C LEU A 231 14.67 14.62 21.86
N GLN A 232 13.88 13.76 22.51
CA GLN A 232 13.79 13.70 23.97
C GLN A 232 15.10 13.24 24.62
N GLU A 233 15.82 12.29 24.03
CA GLU A 233 17.13 11.89 24.55
C GLU A 233 18.17 13.00 24.37
N GLN A 234 18.19 13.67 23.20
CA GLN A 234 19.06 14.83 22.98
C GLN A 234 18.76 15.97 23.96
N GLU A 235 17.48 16.25 24.24
CA GLU A 235 17.08 17.26 25.23
C GLU A 235 17.63 16.90 26.63
N LYS A 236 17.57 15.61 27.00
CA LYS A 236 18.06 15.11 28.28
C LYS A 236 19.59 15.23 28.38
N GLU A 237 20.33 14.89 27.35
CA GLU A 237 21.80 15.06 27.28
C GLU A 237 22.21 16.52 27.45
N LEU A 238 21.56 17.43 26.73
CA LEU A 238 21.81 18.88 26.85
C LEU A 238 21.50 19.40 28.25
N LYS A 239 20.39 18.97 28.85
CA LYS A 239 20.04 19.34 30.23
C LYS A 239 21.04 18.79 31.24
N ALA A 240 21.53 17.57 31.05
CA ALA A 240 22.55 16.97 31.91
C ALA A 240 23.88 17.75 31.81
N ALA A 241 24.32 18.08 30.60
CA ALA A 241 25.53 18.88 30.40
C ALA A 241 25.44 20.27 31.07
N ILE A 242 24.27 20.94 30.97
CA ILE A 242 24.03 22.21 31.65
C ILE A 242 24.01 22.02 33.18
N PHE A 243 23.36 20.97 33.67
CA PHE A 243 23.32 20.64 35.09
C PHE A 243 24.73 20.43 35.66
N ASP A 244 25.55 19.62 34.98
CA ASP A 244 26.93 19.34 35.38
C ASP A 244 27.79 20.60 35.35
N GLY A 245 27.67 21.41 34.29
CA GLY A 245 28.36 22.70 34.18
C GLY A 245 28.00 23.65 35.32
N MET A 246 26.70 23.85 35.58
CA MET A 246 26.25 24.69 36.70
C MET A 246 26.71 24.16 38.06
N SER A 247 26.74 22.83 38.23
CA SER A 247 27.18 22.19 39.48
C SER A 247 28.68 22.40 39.71
N ASN A 248 29.51 22.25 38.67
CA ASN A 248 30.95 22.49 38.73
C ASN A 248 31.28 23.96 39.05
N ASP A 249 30.50 24.90 38.51
CA ASP A 249 30.66 26.33 38.76
C ASP A 249 29.99 26.81 40.06
N ASN A 250 29.39 25.90 40.85
CA ASN A 250 28.62 26.20 42.06
C ASN A 250 27.47 27.22 41.86
N LEU A 251 26.85 27.22 40.68
CA LEU A 251 25.74 28.11 40.33
C LEU A 251 24.40 27.48 40.72
N THR A 252 23.64 28.12 41.62
CA THR A 252 22.29 27.67 41.98
C THR A 252 21.21 28.15 41.00
N SER A 253 21.45 29.25 40.30
CA SER A 253 20.61 29.75 39.21
C SER A 253 21.40 30.59 38.21
N TYR A 254 20.99 30.56 36.95
CA TYR A 254 21.57 31.39 35.89
C TYR A 254 20.49 31.82 34.89
N LYS A 255 20.51 33.07 34.43
CA LYS A 255 19.51 33.61 33.50
C LYS A 255 20.18 34.13 32.24
N THR A 256 19.64 33.71 31.10
CA THR A 256 20.02 34.20 29.76
C THR A 256 18.88 35.03 29.16
N SER A 257 19.06 35.51 27.93
CA SER A 257 18.00 36.16 27.16
C SER A 257 16.86 35.19 26.79
N ILE A 258 17.10 33.88 26.81
CA ILE A 258 16.15 32.87 26.33
C ILE A 258 15.55 32.05 27.49
N TYR A 259 16.39 31.62 28.45
CA TYR A 259 16.01 30.71 29.53
C TYR A 259 16.47 31.18 30.91
N THR A 260 15.75 30.72 31.93
CA THR A 260 16.20 30.74 33.33
C THR A 260 16.47 29.32 33.78
N TYR A 261 17.69 29.06 34.24
CA TYR A 261 18.16 27.79 34.76
C TYR A 261 18.21 27.86 36.29
N SER A 262 17.78 26.79 36.95
CA SER A 262 17.80 26.70 38.41
C SER A 262 18.11 25.26 38.81
N LEU A 263 19.16 25.06 39.60
CA LEU A 263 19.47 23.77 40.21
C LEU A 263 18.57 23.58 41.43
N LYS A 264 17.90 22.43 41.50
CA LYS A 264 17.15 22.01 42.69
C LYS A 264 17.96 20.97 43.42
N SER A 265 18.17 21.20 44.72
CA SER A 265 18.74 20.19 45.61
C SER A 265 17.81 18.98 45.69
N ALA A 266 18.38 17.81 45.97
CA ALA A 266 17.59 16.63 46.31
C ALA A 266 16.65 16.96 47.47
N SER A 267 15.38 16.60 47.32
CA SER A 267 14.35 16.83 48.33
C SER A 267 13.36 15.67 48.28
N GLU A 268 12.87 15.26 49.44
CA GLU A 268 11.79 14.28 49.51
C GLU A 268 10.46 14.94 49.16
N ARG A 269 9.69 14.27 48.30
CA ARG A 269 8.34 14.68 47.97
C ARG A 269 7.37 13.72 48.64
N VAL A 270 6.61 14.21 49.61
CA VAL A 270 5.52 13.46 50.24
C VAL A 270 4.21 13.80 49.52
N THR A 271 3.53 12.77 48.98
CA THR A 271 2.20 12.89 48.38
C THR A 271 1.31 11.77 48.90
N LEU A 272 0.00 12.05 49.03
CA LEU A 272 -0.98 11.03 49.39
C LEU A 272 -1.15 10.04 48.23
N ASP A 273 -1.05 8.74 48.52
CA ASP A 273 -1.48 7.71 47.57
C ASP A 273 -3.00 7.62 47.58
N THR A 274 -3.61 8.36 46.66
CA THR A 274 -5.07 8.45 46.59
C THR A 274 -5.74 7.15 46.20
N LYS A 275 -5.05 6.23 45.51
CA LYS A 275 -5.63 4.93 45.12
C LYS A 275 -5.65 3.97 46.30
N ALA A 276 -4.55 3.91 47.04
CA ALA A 276 -4.49 3.09 48.25
C ALA A 276 -5.50 3.59 49.31
N PHE A 277 -5.62 4.91 49.47
CA PHE A 277 -6.57 5.50 50.41
C PHE A 277 -8.04 5.27 50.02
N ASP A 278 -8.40 5.40 48.74
CA ASP A 278 -9.74 5.07 48.23
C ASP A 278 -10.10 3.59 48.47
N ALA A 279 -9.15 2.69 48.31
CA ALA A 279 -9.35 1.25 48.56
C ALA A 279 -9.46 0.88 50.06
N ASP A 280 -8.83 1.65 50.95
CA ASP A 280 -8.83 1.42 52.40
C ASP A 280 -10.05 2.05 53.10
N ASP A 281 -10.40 3.29 52.73
CA ASP A 281 -11.52 4.05 53.30
C ASP A 281 -12.19 4.94 52.22
N GLU A 282 -13.02 4.29 51.41
CA GLU A 282 -13.80 4.92 50.34
C GLU A 282 -14.74 6.03 50.89
N GLU A 283 -15.25 5.89 52.12
CA GLU A 283 -16.18 6.86 52.71
C GLU A 283 -15.45 8.17 53.04
N ALA A 284 -14.29 8.09 53.70
CA ALA A 284 -13.46 9.25 53.99
C ALA A 284 -12.90 9.88 52.69
N TYR A 285 -12.48 9.07 51.73
CA TYR A 285 -12.03 9.56 50.42
C TYR A 285 -13.12 10.37 49.72
N ASN A 286 -14.34 9.83 49.61
CA ASN A 286 -15.46 10.52 48.98
C ASN A 286 -15.87 11.80 49.74
N HIS A 287 -15.83 11.78 51.09
CA HIS A 287 -16.07 12.97 51.89
C HIS A 287 -15.06 14.08 51.57
N LEU A 288 -13.77 13.75 51.55
CA LEU A 288 -12.70 14.71 51.25
C LEU A 288 -12.76 15.20 49.80
N LEU A 289 -13.03 14.31 48.84
CA LEU A 289 -13.18 14.66 47.44
C LEU A 289 -14.36 15.62 47.21
N LYS A 290 -15.46 15.44 47.96
CA LYS A 290 -16.61 16.36 47.91
C LYS A 290 -16.28 17.72 48.54
N LYS A 291 -15.59 17.74 49.68
CA LYS A 291 -15.27 18.95 50.43
C LYS A 291 -14.19 19.81 49.78
N TYR A 292 -13.17 19.19 49.18
CA TYR A 292 -11.99 19.85 48.62
C TYR A 292 -11.86 19.67 47.10
N LYS A 293 -12.99 19.48 46.40
CA LYS A 293 -13.04 19.22 44.97
C LYS A 293 -12.34 20.31 44.15
N LYS A 294 -11.27 19.96 43.45
CA LYS A 294 -10.72 20.79 42.36
C LYS A 294 -11.11 20.19 41.02
N VAL A 295 -11.93 20.90 40.26
CA VAL A 295 -12.34 20.49 38.91
C VAL A 295 -11.43 21.15 37.90
N THR A 296 -10.71 20.33 37.12
CA THR A 296 -9.95 20.78 35.96
C THR A 296 -10.62 20.21 34.71
N LYS A 297 -11.04 21.07 33.79
CA LYS A 297 -11.54 20.64 32.49
C LYS A 297 -10.37 20.15 31.65
N VAL A 298 -10.36 18.87 31.33
CA VAL A 298 -9.39 18.28 30.39
C VAL A 298 -9.99 18.27 28.99
N LYS A 299 -9.17 18.59 27.98
CA LYS A 299 -9.58 18.48 26.58
C LYS A 299 -9.60 17.01 26.18
N PRO A 300 -10.47 16.60 25.25
CA PRO A 300 -10.38 15.27 24.64
C PRO A 300 -8.98 15.04 24.08
N SER A 301 -8.46 13.84 24.26
CA SER A 301 -7.13 13.43 23.79
C SER A 301 -7.17 12.02 23.22
N LEU A 302 -6.38 11.77 22.19
CA LEU A 302 -6.11 10.43 21.68
C LEU A 302 -5.00 9.78 22.52
N THR A 303 -5.23 8.57 23.00
CA THR A 303 -4.20 7.76 23.68
C THR A 303 -3.76 6.65 22.75
N LEU A 304 -2.45 6.43 22.65
CA LEU A 304 -1.85 5.40 21.82
C LEU A 304 -1.20 4.35 22.73
N LYS A 305 -1.46 3.08 22.46
CA LYS A 305 -0.80 1.95 23.09
C LYS A 305 -0.31 1.03 21.99
N ARG A 306 1.00 0.79 21.93
CA ARG A 306 1.56 -0.19 20.98
C ARG A 306 1.03 -1.58 21.37
N VAL A 307 0.44 -2.26 20.39
CA VAL A 307 0.19 -3.69 20.47
C VAL A 307 1.51 -4.34 20.04
N GLY A 308 2.04 -5.21 20.90
CA GLY A 308 3.35 -5.84 20.71
C GLY A 308 3.36 -6.81 19.54
#